data_AF-A0AAX0QT79-F1
#
_entry.id   AF-A0AAX0QT79-F1
#
_cell.length_a   1.000
_cell.length_b   1.000
_cell.length_c   1.000
_cell.angle_alpha   90.00
_cell.angle_beta   90.00
_cell.angle_gamma   90.00
#
_symmetry.space_group_name_H-M   'P 1'
#
loop_
_entity.id
_entity.type
_entity.pdbx_description
1 polymer ?
#
loop_
_entity_poly.entity_id
_entity_poly.type
_entity_poly.pdbx_seq_one_letter_code
_entity_poly.pdbx_strand_id
1 'polypeptide(L)'
;MIEEIVYDKSYKCESADGKVTGSFSFIKSDLGDTWITFITNGAKQINVKNILLTTEPDVDEFDIETVNIILKDSNLQFAGYAE
;
A
#
# COMPACT_ATOMS: atom_id res chain seq x y z
N MET A 1 -3.61 -9.00 7.39
CA MET A 1 -4.17 -8.63 6.07
C MET A 1 -4.98 -7.36 6.23
N ILE A 2 -5.12 -6.55 5.18
CA ILE A 2 -6.08 -5.45 5.23
C ILE A 2 -7.49 -5.99 4.99
N GLU A 3 -8.48 -5.34 5.60
CA GLU A 3 -9.91 -5.68 5.49
C GLU A 3 -10.73 -4.54 4.87
N GLU A 4 -10.14 -3.35 4.73
CA GLU A 4 -10.78 -2.18 4.15
C GLU A 4 -9.72 -1.27 3.51
N ILE A 5 -10.08 -0.70 2.37
CA ILE A 5 -9.31 0.33 1.67
C ILE A 5 -9.95 1.68 1.98
N VAL A 6 -9.16 2.54 2.61
CA VAL A 6 -9.54 3.90 2.99
C VAL A 6 -8.51 4.82 2.36
N TYR A 7 -8.98 5.63 1.41
CA TYR A 7 -8.17 6.64 0.75
C TYR A 7 -7.66 7.66 1.76
N ASP A 8 -6.51 8.27 1.45
CA ASP A 8 -5.85 9.29 2.26
C ASP A 8 -5.47 8.84 3.69
N LYS A 9 -5.61 7.55 4.01
CA LYS A 9 -5.05 6.94 5.20
C LYS A 9 -3.73 6.26 4.91
N SER A 10 -2.85 6.31 5.90
CA SER A 10 -1.61 5.56 5.92
C SER A 10 -1.78 4.27 6.72
N TYR A 11 -1.21 3.20 6.18
CA TYR A 11 -1.18 1.86 6.73
C TYR A 11 0.26 1.54 7.07
N LYS A 12 0.51 0.83 8.17
CA LYS A 12 1.82 0.29 8.51
C LYS A 12 2.00 -1.05 7.81
N CYS A 13 3.22 -1.31 7.35
CA CYS A 13 3.61 -2.61 6.84
C CYS A 13 5.00 -3.02 7.31
N GLU A 14 5.25 -4.32 7.31
CA GLU A 14 6.55 -4.90 7.67
C GLU A 14 6.84 -6.16 6.86
N SER A 15 8.09 -6.55 6.73
CA SER A 15 8.46 -7.87 6.23
C SER A 15 8.27 -8.93 7.31
N ALA A 16 8.08 -10.19 6.92
CA ALA A 16 7.91 -11.31 7.85
C ALA A 16 9.09 -11.51 8.82
N ASP A 17 10.29 -11.06 8.45
CA ASP A 17 11.49 -11.09 9.28
C ASP A 17 11.71 -9.80 10.12
N GLY A 18 10.79 -8.84 10.03
CA GLY A 18 10.82 -7.56 10.76
C GLY A 18 11.95 -6.61 10.36
N LYS A 19 12.76 -6.93 9.34
CA LYS A 19 13.91 -6.10 8.94
C LYS A 19 13.52 -4.92 8.06
N VAL A 20 12.39 -5.03 7.37
CA VAL A 20 11.81 -3.96 6.59
C VAL A 20 10.55 -3.52 7.30
N THR A 21 10.45 -2.23 7.58
CA THR A 21 9.25 -1.60 8.13
C THR A 21 8.87 -0.44 7.23
N GLY A 22 7.62 -0.04 7.24
CA GLY A 22 7.20 1.05 6.38
C GLY A 22 5.75 1.40 6.54
N SER A 23 5.31 2.20 5.59
CA SER A 23 3.92 2.53 5.41
C SER A 23 3.51 2.38 3.95
N PHE A 24 2.21 2.26 3.74
CA PHE A 24 1.62 2.43 2.43
C PHE A 24 0.31 3.21 2.51
N SER A 25 -0.09 3.82 1.41
CA SER A 25 -1.33 4.59 1.31
C SER A 25 -1.93 4.44 -0.08
N PHE A 26 -3.23 4.66 -0.18
CA PHE A 26 -3.96 4.74 -1.44
C PHE A 26 -4.16 6.20 -1.81
N ILE A 27 -3.73 6.57 -3.01
CA ILE A 27 -3.79 7.94 -3.51
C ILE A 27 -4.61 7.93 -4.80
N LYS A 28 -5.70 8.71 -4.83
CA LYS A 28 -6.45 9.01 -6.05
C LYS A 28 -5.92 10.30 -6.63
N SER A 29 -5.49 10.28 -7.88
CA SER A 29 -5.04 11.48 -8.60
C SER A 29 -6.24 12.31 -9.06
N ASP A 30 -6.01 13.58 -9.35
CA ASP A 30 -7.03 14.46 -9.95
C ASP A 30 -7.51 13.99 -11.34
N LEU A 31 -6.77 13.05 -11.96
CA LEU A 31 -7.11 12.44 -13.25
C LEU A 31 -7.93 11.16 -13.12
N GLY A 32 -8.19 10.70 -11.89
CA GLY A 32 -8.95 9.48 -11.61
C GLY A 32 -8.11 8.21 -11.44
N ASP A 33 -6.78 8.30 -11.57
CA ASP A 33 -5.90 7.16 -11.34
C ASP A 33 -5.79 6.86 -9.85
N THR A 34 -5.86 5.60 -9.46
CA THR A 34 -5.52 5.21 -8.09
C THR A 34 -4.21 4.46 -8.03
N TRP A 35 -3.39 4.85 -7.07
CA TRP A 35 -2.09 4.25 -6.79
C TRP A 35 -2.05 3.70 -5.37
N ILE A 36 -1.30 2.62 -5.19
CA ILE A 36 -0.75 2.25 -3.89
C ILE A 36 0.71 2.69 -3.84
N THR A 37 1.03 3.53 -2.85
CA THR A 37 2.38 4.04 -2.62
C THR A 37 2.95 3.39 -1.37
N PHE A 38 4.09 2.74 -1.50
CA PHE A 38 4.86 2.18 -0.40
C PHE A 38 6.05 3.07 -0.07
N ILE A 39 6.29 3.30 1.21
CA ILE A 39 7.50 3.91 1.75
C ILE A 39 8.07 2.94 2.78
N THR A 40 9.17 2.27 2.44
CA THR A 40 9.79 1.28 3.31
C THR A 40 11.19 1.69 3.72
N ASN A 41 11.57 1.29 4.93
CA ASN A 41 12.87 1.44 5.52
C ASN A 41 13.44 0.05 5.81
N GLY A 42 14.55 -0.28 5.17
CA GLY A 42 15.30 -1.51 5.40
C GLY A 42 16.78 -1.24 5.24
N ALA A 43 17.60 -1.80 6.13
CA ALA A 43 19.07 -1.66 6.07
C ALA A 43 19.58 -0.21 5.96
N LYS A 44 18.92 0.74 6.63
CA LYS A 44 19.21 2.20 6.58
C LYS A 44 18.99 2.83 5.19
N GLN A 45 18.21 2.19 4.33
CA GLN A 45 17.79 2.72 3.05
C GLN A 45 16.27 2.93 3.03
N ILE A 46 15.85 4.11 2.59
CA ILE A 46 14.45 4.39 2.29
C ILE A 46 14.18 4.03 0.84
N ASN A 47 13.15 3.22 0.60
CA ASN A 47 12.66 2.88 -0.73
C ASN A 47 11.22 3.37 -0.89
N VAL A 48 10.94 3.98 -2.03
CA VAL A 48 9.59 4.42 -2.41
C VAL A 48 9.17 3.67 -3.66
N LYS A 49 8.00 3.03 -3.63
CA LYS A 49 7.45 2.26 -4.76
C LYS A 49 6.00 2.66 -4.97
N ASN A 50 5.65 3.04 -6.20
CA ASN A 50 4.28 3.33 -6.61
C ASN A 50 3.80 2.22 -7.53
N ILE A 51 2.57 1.74 -7.32
CA ILE A 51 1.92 0.74 -8.17
C ILE A 51 0.56 1.29 -8.57
N LEU A 52 0.30 1.35 -9.87
CA LEU A 52 -1.00 1.73 -10.42
C LEU A 52 -2.00 0.61 -10.17
N LEU A 53 -3.13 0.93 -9.55
CA LEU A 53 -4.22 -0.01 -9.34
C LEU A 53 -5.27 0.08 -10.46
N THR A 54 -5.66 1.30 -10.86
CA THR A 54 -6.54 1.54 -12.01
C THR A 54 -6.36 2.94 -12.56
N THR A 55 -6.77 3.12 -13.81
CA THR A 55 -6.98 4.43 -14.48
C THR A 55 -8.46 4.74 -14.68
N GLU A 56 -9.36 3.90 -14.16
CA GLU A 56 -10.81 4.05 -14.32
C GLU A 56 -11.37 4.94 -13.19
N PRO A 57 -11.86 6.16 -13.49
CA PRO A 57 -12.28 7.12 -12.48
C PRO A 57 -13.51 6.68 -11.68
N ASP A 58 -14.34 5.83 -12.29
CA ASP A 58 -15.63 5.35 -11.77
C ASP A 58 -15.50 4.08 -10.91
N VAL A 59 -14.30 3.49 -10.83
CA VAL A 59 -14.02 2.36 -9.95
C VAL A 59 -13.60 2.91 -8.59
N ASP A 60 -14.56 3.08 -7.69
CA ASP A 60 -14.29 3.57 -6.33
C ASP A 60 -13.82 2.47 -5.36
N GLU A 61 -14.03 1.20 -5.70
CA GLU A 61 -13.69 0.04 -4.86
C GLU A 61 -12.59 -0.82 -5.51
N PHE A 62 -11.44 -0.91 -4.84
CA PHE A 62 -10.42 -1.88 -5.18
C PHE A 62 -10.66 -3.20 -4.44
N ASP A 63 -10.32 -4.28 -5.12
CA ASP A 63 -10.34 -5.58 -4.52
C ASP A 63 -9.26 -5.70 -3.43
N ILE A 64 -9.72 -5.89 -2.19
CA ILE A 64 -8.91 -6.15 -1.01
C ILE A 64 -7.99 -7.36 -1.23
N GLU A 65 -8.44 -8.37 -1.96
CA GLU A 65 -7.62 -9.54 -2.30
C GLU A 65 -6.43 -9.14 -3.16
N THR A 66 -6.66 -8.37 -4.23
CA THR A 66 -5.61 -7.79 -5.07
C THR A 66 -4.57 -7.03 -4.27
N VAL A 67 -4.97 -6.18 -3.31
CA VAL A 67 -4.01 -5.46 -2.47
C VAL A 67 -3.22 -6.40 -1.56
N ASN A 68 -3.89 -7.39 -0.95
CA ASN A 68 -3.19 -8.38 -0.12
C ASN A 68 -2.20 -9.21 -0.95
N ILE A 69 -2.48 -9.48 -2.23
CA ILE A 69 -1.53 -10.08 -3.18
C ILE A 69 -0.35 -9.15 -3.42
N ILE A 70 -0.58 -7.86 -3.70
CA ILE A 70 0.49 -6.87 -3.92
C ILE A 70 1.43 -6.75 -2.72
N LEU A 71 0.87 -6.75 -1.50
CA LEU A 71 1.64 -6.76 -0.26
C LEU A 71 2.54 -8.00 -0.19
N LYS A 72 1.97 -9.18 -0.42
CA LYS A 72 2.69 -10.45 -0.42
C LYS A 72 3.80 -10.50 -1.47
N ASP A 73 3.54 -10.06 -2.69
CA ASP A 73 4.51 -9.99 -3.79
C ASP A 73 5.64 -8.98 -3.50
N SER A 74 5.35 -7.96 -2.69
CA SER A 74 6.33 -7.01 -2.19
C SER A 74 7.06 -7.49 -0.93
N ASN A 75 6.81 -8.73 -0.48
CA ASN A 75 7.33 -9.31 0.77
C ASN A 75 6.98 -8.46 2.01
N LEU A 76 5.79 -7.88 2.01
CA LEU A 76 5.25 -7.04 3.08
C LEU A 76 3.92 -7.62 3.59
N GLN A 77 3.62 -7.36 4.85
CA GLN A 77 2.33 -7.65 5.47
C GLN A 77 1.79 -6.41 6.16
N PHE A 78 0.47 -6.30 6.22
CA PHE A 78 -0.20 -5.25 6.99
C PHE A 78 0.12 -5.39 8.49
N ALA A 79 0.53 -4.29 9.11
CA ALA A 79 0.95 -4.22 10.51
C ALA A 79 0.07 -3.28 11.37
N GLY A 80 -1.00 -2.72 10.81
CA GLY A 80 -1.92 -1.81 11.50
C GLY A 80 -2.10 -0.48 10.78
N TYR A 81 -3.02 0.36 11.27
CA TYR A 81 -3.19 1.71 10.75
C TYR A 81 -2.11 2.64 11.32
N ALA A 82 -1.66 3.60 10.53
CA ALA A 82 -0.86 4.71 11.05
C ALA A 82 -1.81 5.69 11.76
N GLU A 83 -1.45 6.07 12.98
CA GLU A 83 -2.14 7.12 13.75
C GLU A 83 -1.74 8.52 13.26
#